data_AF-A0A1B9MGQ9-F1
#
_entry.id   AF-A0A1B9MGQ9-F1
#
_cell.length_a   1.000
_cell.length_b   1.000
_cell.length_c   1.000
_cell.angle_alpha   90.00
_cell.angle_beta   90.00
_cell.angle_gamma   90.00
#
_symmetry.space_group_name_H-M   'P 1'
#
loop_
_entity.id
_entity.type
_entity.pdbx_description
1 polymer ?
#
loop_
_entity_poly.entity_id
_entity_poly.type
_entity_poly.pdbx_seq_one_letter_code
_entity_poly.pdbx_strand_id
1 'polypeptide(L)' 'MAYKITATIIKDGHQPINWTHFTNEELTVEQCIKKLSNGKKNSFGWKVKELIRLDNFECVRV' A
#
# COMPACT_ATOMS: atom_id res chain seq x y z
N MET A 1 16.71 -10.08 -5.78
CA MET A 1 16.71 -10.11 -4.30
C MET A 1 15.29 -9.87 -3.86
N ALA A 2 14.74 -10.66 -2.95
CA ALA A 2 13.37 -10.45 -2.54
C ALA A 2 13.34 -9.42 -1.41
N TYR A 3 12.30 -8.60 -1.40
CA TYR A 3 11.98 -7.66 -0.34
C TYR A 3 10.56 -7.96 0.10
N LYS A 4 10.40 -8.14 1.40
CA LYS A 4 9.13 -8.28 2.08
C LYS A 4 8.78 -6.93 2.69
N ILE A 5 7.70 -6.35 2.20
CA ILE A 5 7.16 -5.10 2.70
C ILE A 5 5.96 -5.44 3.55
N THR A 6 5.97 -5.04 4.81
CA THR A 6 4.84 -5.14 5.75
C THR A 6 4.43 -3.73 6.13
N ALA A 7 3.14 -3.41 6.03
CA ALA A 7 2.62 -2.12 6.44
C ALA A 7 1.17 -2.25 6.86
N THR A 8 0.71 -1.36 7.73
CA THR A 8 -0.69 -1.24 8.09
C THR A 8 -1.33 -0.16 7.24
N ILE A 9 -2.31 -0.54 6.42
CA ILE A 9 -3.07 0.41 5.61
C ILE A 9 -4.24 0.92 6.43
N ILE A 10 -4.24 2.21 6.71
CA ILE A 10 -5.37 2.93 7.28
C ILE A 10 -6.08 3.66 6.14
N LYS A 11 -7.35 3.35 5.96
CA LYS A 11 -8.23 3.99 4.96
C LYS A 11 -9.29 4.78 5.70
N ASP A 12 -9.60 5.97 5.21
CA ASP A 12 -10.66 6.80 5.77
C ASP A 12 -12.00 6.05 5.70
N GLY A 13 -12.64 5.83 6.86
CA GLY A 13 -13.88 5.06 7.00
C GLY A 13 -13.74 3.53 7.04
N HIS A 14 -12.52 2.98 7.00
CA HIS A 14 -12.28 1.53 7.11
C HIS A 14 -11.31 1.19 8.25
N GLN A 15 -11.40 -0.05 8.75
CA GLN A 15 -10.47 -0.55 9.75
C GLN A 15 -9.04 -0.64 9.18
N PRO A 16 -8.01 -0.43 10.01
CA PRO A 16 -6.63 -0.67 9.64
C PRO A 16 -6.47 -2.12 9.18
N ILE A 17 -5.92 -2.31 7.98
CA ILE A 17 -5.65 -3.65 7.44
C ILE A 17 -4.15 -3.89 7.38
N ASN A 18 -3.72 -5.06 7.85
CA ASN A 18 -2.33 -5.49 7.67
C ASN A 18 -2.11 -5.85 6.20
N TRP A 19 -1.11 -5.21 5.60
CA TRP A 19 -0.70 -5.39 4.23
C TRP A 19 0.70 -5.99 4.20
N THR A 20 0.86 -7.01 3.38
CA THR A 20 2.17 -7.63 3.13
C THR A 20 2.34 -7.80 1.64
N HIS A 21 3.44 -7.31 1.11
CA HIS A 21 3.75 -7.34 -0.31
C HIS A 21 5.19 -7.79 -0.54
N PHE A 22 5.37 -8.73 -1.44
CA PHE A 22 6.68 -9.22 -1.84
C PHE A 22 7.08 -8.62 -3.18
N THR A 23 8.33 -8.21 -3.28
CA THR A 23 8.81 -7.42 -4.41
C THR A 23 10.27 -7.75 -4.67
N ASN A 24 10.67 -7.77 -5.93
CA ASN A 24 12.06 -8.01 -6.32
C ASN A 24 12.91 -6.73 -6.31
N GLU A 25 12.28 -5.59 -6.03
CA GLU A 25 12.87 -4.26 -6.03
C GLU A 25 12.61 -3.59 -4.67
N GLU A 26 13.52 -2.71 -4.26
CA GLU A 26 13.32 -1.88 -3.08
C GLU A 26 12.26 -0.82 -3.40
N LEU A 27 11.10 -0.89 -2.75
CA LEU A 27 10.07 0.13 -2.88
C LEU A 27 10.05 1.03 -1.65
N THR A 28 9.97 2.33 -1.90
CA THR A 28 9.73 3.33 -0.85
C THR A 28 8.25 3.37 -0.45
N VAL A 29 7.98 3.98 0.70
CA VAL A 29 6.62 4.22 1.21
C VAL A 29 5.74 4.90 0.16
N GLU A 30 6.27 5.93 -0.52
CA GLU A 30 5.55 6.67 -1.57
C GLU A 30 5.19 5.79 -2.78
N GLN A 31 6.11 4.92 -3.21
CA GLN A 31 5.85 3.96 -4.28
C GLN A 31 4.78 2.94 -3.88
N CYS A 32 4.79 2.46 -2.63
CA CYS A 32 3.75 1.59 -2.10
C CYS A 32 2.39 2.30 -2.06
N ILE A 33 2.32 3.52 -1.50
CA ILE A 33 1.09 4.33 -1.48
C ILE A 33 0.57 4.52 -2.91
N LYS A 34 1.45 4.81 -3.86
CA LYS A 34 1.07 4.99 -5.26
C LYS A 34 0.53 3.70 -5.87
N LYS A 35 1.16 2.54 -5.63
CA LYS A 35 0.65 1.23 -6.09
C LYS A 35 -0.72 0.91 -5.50
N LEU A 36 -0.91 1.18 -4.21
CA LEU A 36 -2.15 0.96 -3.47
C LEU A 36 -3.28 1.89 -3.89
N SER A 37 -2.98 3.18 -4.07
CA SER A 37 -3.93 4.21 -4.46
C SER A 37 -4.33 4.07 -5.94
N ASN A 38 -3.39 3.71 -6.81
CA ASN A 38 -3.62 3.59 -8.25
C ASN A 38 -4.46 2.34 -8.63
N GLY A 39 -4.68 1.42 -7.68
CA GLY A 39 -5.45 0.19 -7.90
C GLY A 39 -6.97 0.32 -7.76
N LYS A 40 -7.49 1.35 -7.07
CA LYS A 40 -8.93 1.50 -6.86
C LYS A 40 -9.55 2.49 -7.84
N LYS A 41 -9.97 1.97 -9.00
CA LYS A 41 -11.11 2.52 -9.73
C LYS A 41 -12.36 2.03 -9.00
N ASN A 42 -13.25 2.93 -8.58
CA ASN A 42 -14.57 2.51 -8.13
C ASN A 42 -15.36 1.94 -9.34
N SER A 43 -16.46 1.24 -9.07
CA SER A 43 -17.35 0.63 -10.08
C SER A 43 -17.91 1.61 -11.12
N PHE A 44 -17.73 2.91 -10.89
CA PHE A 44 -18.07 4.02 -11.78
C PHE A 44 -16.89 4.55 -12.61
N GLY A 45 -15.71 3.92 -12.53
CA GLY A 45 -14.52 4.32 -13.30
C GLY A 45 -13.78 5.56 -12.78
N TRP A 46 -14.22 6.15 -11.67
CA TRP A 46 -13.55 7.27 -11.03
C TRP A 46 -12.35 6.84 -10.20
N LYS A 47 -11.30 7.65 -10.25
CA LYS A 47 -10.15 7.52 -9.34
C LYS A 47 -10.62 8.00 -7.98
N VAL A 48 -10.98 7.09 -7.09
CA VAL A 48 -11.16 7.46 -5.68
C VAL A 48 -9.79 7.84 -5.17
N LYS A 49 -9.59 9.12 -4.85
CA LYS A 49 -8.45 9.58 -4.07
C LYS A 49 -8.67 9.08 -2.64
N GLU A 50 -8.53 7.77 -2.43
CA GLU A 50 -8.50 7.21 -1.09
C GLU A 50 -7.24 7.75 -0.43
N LEU A 51 -7.44 8.52 0.65
CA LEU A 51 -6.37 8.92 1.56
C LEU A 51 -5.91 7.66 2.29
N ILE A 52 -5.04 6.91 1.63
CA ILE A 52 -4.38 5.74 2.18
C ILE A 52 -3.21 6.24 3.02
N ARG A 53 -3.28 6.04 4.33
CA ARG A 53 -2.13 6.22 5.21
C ARG A 53 -1.49 4.85 5.43
N LEU A 54 -0.19 4.76 5.22
CA LEU A 54 0.59 3.60 5.64
C LEU A 54 1.18 3.90 7.01
N ASP A 55 0.95 3.01 7.95
CA ASP A 55 1.48 3.04 9.31
C ASP A 55 2.29 1.76 9.55
N ASN A 56 3.29 1.79 10.43
CA ASN A 56 4.18 0.64 10.68
C ASN A 56 4.77 0.03 9.38
N PHE A 57 5.32 0.88 8.50
CA PHE A 57 5.96 0.41 7.27
C PHE A 57 7.34 -0.19 7.57
N GLU A 58 7.52 -1.46 7.21
CA GLU A 58 8.79 -2.18 7.26
C GLU A 58 9.10 -2.77 5.89
N CYS A 59 10.33 -2.59 5.43
CA CYS A 59 10.86 -3.22 4.22
C CYS A 59 12.06 -4.08 4.62
N VAL A 60 11.89 -5.40 4.61
CA VAL A 60 12.92 -6.36 5.01
C VAL A 60 13.36 -7.14 3.79
N ARG A 61 14.67 -7.19 3.55
CA ARG A 61 15.25 -8.04 2.50
C ARG A 61 15.15 -9.51 2.91
N VAL A 62 14.66 -10.35 2.00
CA VAL A 62 14.48 -11.81 2.14
C VAL A 62 15.21 -12.57 1.03
#